data_AF-A0A6P1E248-F1
#
_entry.id   AF-A0A6P1E248-F1
#
_cell.length_a   1.000
_cell.length_b   1.000
_cell.length_c   1.000
_cell.angle_alpha   90.00
_cell.angle_beta   90.00
_cell.angle_gamma   90.00
#
_symmetry.space_group_name_H-M   'P 1'
#
loop_
_entity.id
_entity.type
_entity.pdbx_description
1 polymer ?
#
loop_
_entity_poly.entity_id
_entity_poly.type
_entity_poly.pdbx_seq_one_letter_code
_entity_poly.pdbx_strand_id
1 'polypeptide(L)'
;MNKSTSRYIWEIIGLIVVEDLIIFNPHYVLDPFNLSEAGAIAAQEIISFVIFVLINIFIVKVKINLIPTVSWGRILILAVPIYIVIVAAVQRIVTNTHLDVPLGITVGLGAGIFEEFFYRGLILGTLMRLFSKQTSKARQIWYPLLITSLIFGLDHSTNAFSQPAINTLFQVIQSFTLALIMGALYIRPGSLMMSILFHGIWDFVGSVAVGSVLSTTTVNATFIVSNLVLDLILFSGAWFYLRAKKIPSIRLDRFYR
;
A
#
# COMPACT_ATOMS: atom_id res chain seq x y z
N MET A 1 10.69 -27.60 8.86
CA MET A 1 9.82 -26.42 9.08
C MET A 1 8.64 -26.84 9.96
N ASN A 2 8.23 -26.07 10.98
CA ASN A 2 7.04 -26.42 11.78
C ASN A 2 5.78 -26.26 10.89
N LYS A 3 4.77 -27.12 11.08
CA LYS A 3 3.48 -27.12 10.34
C LYS A 3 2.84 -25.72 10.29
N SER A 4 2.92 -24.93 11.36
CA SER A 4 2.38 -23.56 11.39
C SER A 4 3.13 -22.59 10.46
N THR A 5 4.46 -22.70 10.37
CA THR A 5 5.29 -21.87 9.49
C THR A 5 4.97 -22.16 8.03
N SER A 6 4.81 -23.45 7.68
CA SER A 6 4.42 -23.84 6.32
C SER A 6 3.05 -23.30 5.93
N ARG A 7 2.10 -23.32 6.87
CA ARG A 7 0.76 -22.78 6.63
C ARG A 7 0.78 -21.30 6.26
N TYR A 8 1.47 -20.44 7.02
CA TYR A 8 1.49 -19.00 6.73
C TYR A 8 2.14 -18.66 5.38
N ILE A 9 3.17 -19.40 4.98
CA ILE A 9 3.80 -19.23 3.67
C ILE A 9 2.81 -19.57 2.55
N TRP A 10 2.09 -20.69 2.67
CA TRP A 10 1.06 -21.06 1.69
C TRP A 10 -0.15 -20.10 1.70
N GLU A 11 -0.53 -19.54 2.85
CA GLU A 11 -1.55 -18.49 2.92
C GLU A 11 -1.11 -17.26 2.10
N ILE A 12 0.14 -16.80 2.27
CA ILE A 12 0.68 -15.66 1.51
C ILE A 12 0.74 -15.96 0.01
N ILE A 13 1.28 -17.11 -0.38
CA ILE A 13 1.37 -17.53 -1.79
C ILE A 13 -0.03 -17.61 -2.40
N GLY A 14 -0.98 -18.23 -1.71
CA GLY A 14 -2.36 -18.35 -2.18
C GLY A 14 -3.06 -17.00 -2.34
N LEU A 15 -2.82 -16.06 -1.42
CA LEU A 15 -3.36 -14.70 -1.52
C LEU A 15 -2.82 -13.98 -2.76
N ILE A 16 -1.51 -14.04 -3.01
CA ILE A 16 -0.87 -13.41 -4.18
C ILE A 16 -1.38 -14.04 -5.48
N VAL A 17 -1.43 -15.37 -5.57
CA VAL A 17 -1.92 -16.06 -6.77
C VAL A 17 -3.38 -15.69 -7.08
N VAL A 18 -4.24 -15.60 -6.07
CA VAL A 18 -5.64 -15.19 -6.29
C VAL A 18 -5.72 -13.74 -6.76
N GLU A 19 -4.87 -12.86 -6.23
CA GLU A 19 -4.85 -11.45 -6.60
C GLU A 19 -4.35 -11.26 -8.04
N ASP A 20 -3.23 -11.89 -8.41
CA ASP A 20 -2.72 -11.95 -9.79
C ASP A 20 -3.80 -12.44 -10.77
N LEU A 21 -4.52 -13.52 -10.41
CA LEU A 21 -5.61 -14.05 -11.25
C LEU A 21 -6.74 -13.04 -11.46
N ILE A 22 -7.03 -12.18 -10.48
CA ILE A 22 -8.03 -11.12 -10.64
C ILE A 22 -7.48 -9.99 -11.52
N ILE A 23 -6.24 -9.55 -11.28
CA ILE A 23 -5.59 -8.44 -12.00
C ILE A 23 -5.36 -8.75 -13.48
N PHE A 24 -5.04 -9.99 -13.85
CA PHE A 24 -4.79 -10.37 -15.25
C PHE A 24 -6.04 -10.76 -16.04
N ASN A 25 -7.21 -10.87 -15.40
CA ASN A 25 -8.45 -11.24 -16.08
C ASN A 25 -9.61 -10.20 -16.02
N PRO A 26 -9.40 -8.88 -15.77
CA PRO A 26 -10.51 -7.95 -15.60
C PRO A 26 -11.26 -7.75 -16.92
N HIS A 27 -10.55 -7.77 -18.06
CA HIS A 27 -11.13 -7.58 -19.40
C HIS A 27 -12.24 -8.59 -19.71
N TYR A 28 -12.03 -9.87 -19.41
CA TYR A 28 -13.05 -10.89 -19.69
C TYR A 28 -14.35 -10.71 -18.90
N VAL A 29 -14.29 -10.04 -17.74
CA VAL A 29 -15.43 -9.88 -16.85
C VAL A 29 -16.09 -8.51 -16.99
N LEU A 30 -15.30 -7.45 -17.19
CA LEU A 30 -15.77 -6.07 -17.14
C LEU A 30 -16.02 -5.44 -18.51
N ASP A 31 -15.36 -5.91 -19.59
CA ASP A 31 -15.52 -5.34 -20.93
C ASP A 31 -16.99 -5.31 -21.43
N PRO A 32 -17.85 -6.33 -21.16
CA PRO A 32 -19.25 -6.30 -21.60
C PRO A 32 -20.08 -5.15 -21.02
N PHE A 33 -19.63 -4.51 -19.93
CA PHE A 33 -20.35 -3.42 -19.27
C PHE A 33 -20.02 -2.03 -19.83
N ASN A 34 -19.04 -1.92 -20.75
CA ASN A 34 -18.62 -0.67 -21.39
C ASN A 34 -18.40 0.48 -20.39
N LEU A 35 -17.72 0.18 -19.28
CA LEU A 35 -17.42 1.13 -18.21
C LEU A 35 -16.37 2.15 -18.67
N SER A 36 -16.39 3.35 -18.08
CA SER A 36 -15.24 4.26 -18.16
C SER A 36 -14.02 3.63 -17.49
N GLU A 37 -12.81 4.14 -17.75
CA GLU A 37 -11.59 3.69 -17.07
C GLU A 37 -11.74 3.70 -15.54
N ALA A 38 -12.22 4.83 -14.99
CA ALA A 38 -12.55 4.93 -13.58
C ALA A 38 -13.63 3.91 -13.15
N GLY A 39 -14.66 3.68 -13.96
CA GLY A 39 -15.68 2.67 -13.67
C GLY A 39 -15.12 1.25 -13.60
N ALA A 40 -14.22 0.90 -14.52
CA ALA A 40 -13.57 -0.42 -14.57
C ALA A 40 -12.65 -0.63 -13.37
N ILE A 41 -11.81 0.36 -13.03
CA ILE A 41 -10.95 0.32 -11.84
C ILE A 41 -11.82 0.16 -10.59
N ALA A 42 -12.84 1.01 -10.40
CA ALA A 42 -13.72 0.93 -9.24
C ALA A 42 -14.37 -0.46 -9.09
N ALA A 43 -14.86 -1.04 -10.19
CA ALA A 43 -15.49 -2.35 -10.18
C ALA A 43 -14.49 -3.44 -9.76
N GLN A 44 -13.28 -3.45 -10.34
CA GLN A 44 -12.22 -4.38 -10.00
C GLN A 44 -11.84 -4.28 -8.51
N GLU A 45 -11.58 -3.07 -8.02
CA GLU A 45 -11.19 -2.81 -6.63
C GLU A 45 -12.27 -3.27 -5.63
N ILE A 46 -13.55 -3.01 -5.92
CA ILE A 46 -14.67 -3.44 -5.08
C ILE A 46 -14.78 -4.97 -5.07
N ILE A 47 -14.70 -5.62 -6.23
CA ILE A 47 -14.78 -7.07 -6.35
C ILE A 47 -13.62 -7.72 -5.59
N SER A 48 -12.39 -7.26 -5.81
CA SER A 48 -11.21 -7.72 -5.10
C SER A 48 -11.35 -7.54 -3.59
N PHE A 49 -11.77 -6.36 -3.14
CA PHE A 49 -11.98 -6.11 -1.72
C PHE A 49 -12.99 -7.07 -1.09
N VAL A 50 -14.12 -7.31 -1.74
CA VAL A 50 -15.13 -8.27 -1.26
C VAL A 50 -14.55 -9.68 -1.17
N ILE A 51 -13.87 -10.15 -2.22
CA ILE A 51 -13.24 -11.48 -2.25
C ILE A 51 -12.25 -11.63 -1.10
N PHE A 52 -11.34 -10.67 -0.92
CA PHE A 52 -10.31 -10.76 0.11
C PHE A 52 -10.84 -10.57 1.53
N VAL A 53 -11.92 -9.82 1.71
CA VAL A 53 -12.67 -9.79 2.98
C VAL A 53 -13.23 -11.16 3.30
N LEU A 54 -13.87 -11.84 2.35
CA LEU A 54 -14.40 -13.19 2.54
C LEU A 54 -13.28 -14.20 2.83
N ILE A 55 -12.17 -14.17 2.07
CA ILE A 55 -10.98 -15.00 2.32
C ILE A 55 -10.46 -14.77 3.74
N ASN A 56 -10.41 -13.52 4.21
CA ASN A 56 -9.98 -13.25 5.58
C ASN A 56 -10.95 -13.81 6.62
N ILE A 57 -12.26 -13.67 6.42
CA ILE A 57 -13.28 -14.18 7.35
C ILE A 57 -13.19 -15.71 7.47
N PHE A 58 -13.06 -16.42 6.36
CA PHE A 58 -13.18 -17.88 6.34
C PHE A 58 -11.84 -18.62 6.47
N ILE A 59 -10.76 -18.07 5.91
CA ILE A 59 -9.48 -18.78 5.72
C ILE A 59 -8.38 -18.17 6.59
N VAL A 60 -8.00 -16.92 6.31
CA VAL A 60 -6.76 -16.30 6.83
C VAL A 60 -6.90 -15.82 8.27
N LYS A 61 -8.04 -15.22 8.62
CA LYS A 61 -8.46 -14.81 9.97
C LYS A 61 -7.45 -13.89 10.67
N VAL A 62 -6.81 -13.01 9.91
CA VAL A 62 -5.96 -11.96 10.47
C VAL A 62 -6.83 -10.87 11.09
N LYS A 63 -6.40 -10.39 12.25
CA LYS A 63 -7.00 -9.23 12.90
C LYS A 63 -6.54 -7.94 12.21
N ILE A 64 -7.48 -7.18 11.69
CA ILE A 64 -7.25 -5.87 11.06
C ILE A 64 -7.88 -4.80 11.94
N ASN A 65 -7.08 -3.82 12.37
CA ASN A 65 -7.56 -2.71 13.21
C ASN A 65 -7.65 -1.46 12.36
N LEU A 66 -8.86 -0.92 12.18
CA LEU A 66 -9.07 0.32 11.42
C LEU A 66 -8.78 1.57 12.23
N ILE A 67 -8.96 1.53 13.56
CA ILE A 67 -8.94 2.71 14.42
C ILE A 67 -7.63 2.79 15.21
N PRO A 68 -7.00 3.98 15.34
CA PRO A 68 -5.83 4.16 16.16
C PRO A 68 -6.09 3.85 17.63
N THR A 69 -5.06 3.31 18.26
CA THR A 69 -5.10 2.85 19.66
C THR A 69 -4.28 3.74 20.61
N VAL A 70 -3.67 4.77 20.04
CA VAL A 70 -2.89 5.77 20.74
C VAL A 70 -3.77 7.00 20.97
N SER A 71 -3.41 7.84 21.95
CA SER A 71 -4.17 9.06 22.22
C SER A 71 -4.22 9.99 21.01
N TRP A 72 -5.29 10.79 20.91
CA TRP A 72 -5.48 11.77 19.82
C TRP A 72 -4.27 12.67 19.58
N GLY A 73 -3.65 13.20 20.63
CA GLY A 73 -2.43 14.02 20.48
C GLY A 73 -1.25 13.26 19.83
N ARG A 74 -1.14 11.94 20.03
CA ARG A 74 -0.14 11.12 19.33
C ARG A 74 -0.54 10.85 17.89
N ILE A 75 -1.83 10.68 17.60
CA ILE A 75 -2.32 10.53 16.22
C ILE A 75 -1.93 11.77 15.41
N LEU A 76 -2.14 12.97 15.95
CA LEU A 76 -1.79 14.22 15.27
C LEU A 76 -0.31 14.29 14.90
N ILE A 77 0.59 13.84 15.78
CA ILE A 77 2.03 13.80 15.50
C ILE A 77 2.38 12.71 14.48
N LEU A 78 1.72 11.55 14.54
CA LEU A 78 1.95 10.43 13.63
C LEU A 78 1.30 10.64 12.24
N ALA A 79 0.41 11.62 12.10
CA ALA A 79 -0.25 11.96 10.84
C ALA A 79 0.53 12.97 9.99
N VAL A 80 1.74 13.39 10.41
CA VAL A 80 2.55 14.37 9.65
C VAL A 80 2.71 14.03 8.16
N PRO A 81 3.00 12.77 7.75
CA PRO A 81 3.04 12.41 6.33
C PRO A 81 1.71 12.65 5.61
N ILE A 82 0.58 12.41 6.29
CA ILE A 82 -0.77 12.64 5.74
C ILE A 82 -0.98 14.14 5.48
N TYR A 83 -0.57 15.00 6.41
CA TYR A 83 -0.69 16.45 6.20
C TYR A 83 0.13 16.93 5.00
N ILE A 84 1.32 16.35 4.79
CA ILE A 84 2.18 16.70 3.65
C ILE A 84 1.49 16.34 2.34
N VAL A 85 0.92 15.12 2.23
CA VAL A 85 0.22 14.72 0.99
C VAL A 85 -1.10 15.48 0.80
N ILE A 86 -1.78 15.91 1.88
CA ILE A 86 -2.93 16.82 1.78
C ILE A 86 -2.51 18.16 1.17
N VAL A 87 -1.40 18.74 1.65
CA VAL A 87 -0.89 20.00 1.10
C VAL A 87 -0.51 19.82 -0.38
N ALA A 88 0.11 18.69 -0.73
CA ALA A 88 0.40 18.35 -2.12
C ALA A 88 -0.87 18.21 -2.96
N ALA A 89 -1.93 17.59 -2.45
CA ALA A 89 -3.22 17.47 -3.13
C ALA A 89 -3.86 18.83 -3.38
N VAL A 90 -3.89 19.71 -2.36
CA VAL A 90 -4.39 21.08 -2.52
C VAL A 90 -3.56 21.84 -3.55
N GLN A 91 -2.23 21.74 -3.48
CA GLN A 91 -1.34 22.40 -4.44
C GLN A 91 -1.59 21.88 -5.86
N ARG A 92 -1.79 20.57 -6.04
CA ARG A 92 -2.10 19.95 -7.33
C ARG A 92 -3.43 20.46 -7.89
N ILE A 93 -4.48 20.49 -7.06
CA ILE A 93 -5.81 20.98 -7.47
C ILE A 93 -5.76 22.45 -7.87
N VAL A 94 -5.07 23.30 -7.09
CA VAL A 94 -5.05 24.76 -7.31
C VAL A 94 -4.20 25.16 -8.52
N THR A 95 -3.16 24.40 -8.84
CA THR A 95 -2.19 24.77 -9.89
C THR A 95 -2.51 24.21 -11.27
N ASN A 96 -3.43 23.25 -11.40
CA ASN A 96 -3.77 22.62 -12.68
C ASN A 96 -5.14 23.09 -13.16
N THR A 97 -5.24 23.44 -14.44
CA THR A 97 -6.48 23.93 -15.07
C THR A 97 -7.40 22.80 -15.54
N HIS A 98 -6.87 21.59 -15.68
CA HIS A 98 -7.59 20.38 -16.07
C HIS A 98 -7.34 19.30 -15.02
N LEU A 99 -8.42 18.75 -14.49
CA LEU A 99 -8.40 17.70 -13.47
C LEU A 99 -9.34 16.57 -13.90
N ASP A 100 -8.84 15.34 -13.85
CA ASP A 100 -9.65 14.14 -13.88
C ASP A 100 -9.99 13.72 -12.45
N VAL A 101 -10.96 14.43 -11.87
CA VAL A 101 -11.43 14.18 -10.50
C VAL A 101 -12.06 12.79 -10.35
N PRO A 102 -12.89 12.29 -11.31
CA PRO A 102 -13.40 10.92 -11.23
C PRO A 102 -12.31 9.86 -11.16
N LEU A 103 -11.29 9.94 -12.01
CA LEU A 103 -10.16 9.01 -11.96
C LEU A 103 -9.40 9.18 -10.64
N GLY A 104 -9.06 10.42 -10.28
CA GLY A 104 -8.31 10.70 -9.05
C GLY A 104 -8.96 10.14 -7.79
N ILE A 105 -10.28 10.35 -7.63
CA ILE A 105 -11.03 9.81 -6.50
C ILE A 105 -11.10 8.29 -6.56
N THR A 106 -11.30 7.73 -7.74
CA THR A 106 -11.42 6.28 -7.91
C THR A 106 -10.12 5.57 -7.54
N VAL A 107 -9.00 6.00 -8.11
CA VAL A 107 -7.69 5.41 -7.82
C VAL A 107 -7.36 5.65 -6.34
N GLY A 108 -7.55 6.87 -5.84
CA GLY A 108 -7.28 7.18 -4.44
C GLY A 108 -8.11 6.36 -3.45
N LEU A 109 -9.41 6.18 -3.67
CA LEU A 109 -10.26 5.38 -2.77
C LEU A 109 -10.06 3.88 -2.97
N GLY A 110 -9.97 3.43 -4.23
CA GLY A 110 -9.78 2.03 -4.60
C GLY A 110 -8.46 1.49 -4.05
N ALA A 111 -7.34 1.99 -4.58
CA ALA A 111 -6.01 1.61 -4.15
C ALA A 111 -5.81 1.87 -2.64
N GLY A 112 -6.31 3.00 -2.16
CA GLY A 112 -6.24 3.36 -0.74
C GLY A 112 -6.90 2.32 0.17
N ILE A 113 -8.09 1.81 -0.17
CA ILE A 113 -8.84 0.88 0.69
C ILE A 113 -8.44 -0.57 0.44
N PHE A 114 -8.50 -1.02 -0.82
CA PHE A 114 -8.28 -2.41 -1.18
C PHE A 114 -6.82 -2.81 -1.00
N GLU A 115 -5.88 -2.09 -1.61
CA GLU A 115 -4.46 -2.49 -1.56
C GLU A 115 -3.92 -2.42 -0.13
N GLU A 116 -4.33 -1.42 0.67
CA GLU A 116 -3.94 -1.39 2.08
C GLU A 116 -4.57 -2.56 2.86
N PHE A 117 -5.83 -2.91 2.60
CA PHE A 117 -6.44 -4.09 3.20
C PHE A 117 -5.70 -5.37 2.82
N PHE A 118 -5.36 -5.56 1.55
CA PHE A 118 -4.66 -6.75 1.06
C PHE A 118 -3.23 -6.80 1.59
N TYR A 119 -2.41 -5.80 1.30
CA TYR A 119 -0.98 -5.81 1.62
C TYR A 119 -0.71 -5.58 3.11
N ARG A 120 -1.33 -4.57 3.74
CA ARG A 120 -1.04 -4.24 5.15
C ARG A 120 -1.95 -5.02 6.10
N GLY A 121 -3.21 -5.22 5.72
CA GLY A 121 -4.12 -6.06 6.48
C GLY A 121 -3.70 -7.53 6.42
N LEU A 122 -3.77 -8.16 5.24
CA LEU A 122 -3.63 -9.62 5.10
C LEU A 122 -2.18 -10.10 5.03
N ILE A 123 -1.40 -9.61 4.06
CA ILE A 123 -0.04 -10.09 3.80
C ILE A 123 0.87 -9.75 4.98
N LEU A 124 0.96 -8.47 5.36
CA LEU A 124 1.76 -8.04 6.51
C LEU A 124 1.28 -8.68 7.82
N GLY A 125 -0.03 -8.78 8.06
CA GLY A 125 -0.54 -9.44 9.26
C GLY A 125 -0.19 -10.94 9.32
N THR A 126 -0.18 -11.63 8.18
CA THR A 126 0.26 -13.02 8.07
C THR A 126 1.78 -13.15 8.26
N LEU A 127 2.56 -12.25 7.67
CA LEU A 127 4.00 -12.17 7.89
C LEU A 127 4.33 -11.88 9.36
N MET A 128 3.60 -10.99 10.01
CA MET A 128 3.75 -10.75 11.46
C MET A 128 3.56 -12.05 12.24
N ARG A 129 2.52 -12.84 11.97
CA ARG A 129 2.31 -14.16 12.60
C ARG A 129 3.47 -15.12 12.31
N LEU A 130 3.97 -15.15 11.07
CA LEU A 130 5.11 -15.97 10.65
C LEU A 130 6.39 -15.62 11.42
N PHE A 131 6.66 -14.33 11.61
CA PHE A 131 7.85 -13.82 12.27
C PHE A 131 7.68 -13.58 13.78
N SER A 132 6.54 -13.95 14.38
CA SER A 132 6.21 -13.69 15.80
C SER A 132 7.20 -14.26 16.81
N LYS A 133 7.92 -15.34 16.45
CA LYS A 133 8.93 -16.00 17.30
C LYS A 133 10.38 -15.53 17.06
N GLN A 134 10.58 -14.44 16.32
CA GLN A 134 11.92 -13.88 16.13
C GLN A 134 12.54 -13.38 17.44
N THR A 135 13.86 -13.47 17.52
CA THR A 135 14.65 -13.20 18.74
C THR A 135 14.57 -11.76 19.25
N SER A 136 14.20 -10.80 18.40
CA SER A 136 14.00 -9.42 18.81
C SER A 136 12.73 -8.84 18.22
N LYS A 137 12.10 -7.95 18.98
CA LYS A 137 10.91 -7.20 18.53
C LYS A 137 11.17 -6.39 17.26
N ALA A 138 12.43 -5.97 17.04
CA ALA A 138 12.82 -5.29 15.81
C ALA A 138 12.72 -6.21 14.59
N ARG A 139 13.18 -7.46 14.69
CA ARG A 139 13.05 -8.45 13.61
C ARG A 139 11.60 -8.85 13.38
N GLN A 140 10.80 -8.95 14.45
CA GLN A 140 9.36 -9.20 14.35
C GLN A 140 8.62 -8.11 13.56
N ILE A 141 9.16 -6.89 13.48
CA ILE A 141 8.55 -5.76 12.77
C ILE A 141 9.17 -5.56 11.38
N TRP A 142 10.49 -5.45 11.32
CA TRP A 142 11.19 -5.07 10.09
C TRP A 142 11.18 -6.16 9.03
N TYR A 143 11.26 -7.45 9.40
CA TYR A 143 11.22 -8.52 8.38
C TYR A 143 9.86 -8.60 7.69
N PRO A 144 8.72 -8.67 8.39
CA PRO A 144 7.40 -8.58 7.74
C PRO A 144 7.23 -7.32 6.89
N LEU A 145 7.67 -6.16 7.41
CA LEU A 145 7.55 -4.89 6.71
C LEU A 145 8.35 -4.87 5.41
N LEU A 146 9.63 -5.25 5.44
CA LEU A 146 10.47 -5.27 4.24
C LEU A 146 9.93 -6.25 3.19
N ILE A 147 9.46 -7.42 3.62
CA ILE A 147 8.91 -8.43 2.70
C ILE A 147 7.60 -7.93 2.08
N THR A 148 6.66 -7.41 2.87
CA THR A 148 5.39 -6.92 2.30
C THR A 148 5.59 -5.73 1.39
N SER A 149 6.54 -4.84 1.70
CA SER A 149 6.85 -3.69 0.85
C SER A 149 7.51 -4.11 -0.45
N LEU A 150 8.35 -5.16 -0.41
CA LEU A 150 8.94 -5.74 -1.61
C LEU A 150 7.88 -6.36 -2.52
N ILE A 151 6.94 -7.12 -1.95
CA ILE A 151 5.82 -7.69 -2.72
C ILE A 151 5.01 -6.57 -3.37
N PHE A 152 4.62 -5.53 -2.61
CA PHE A 152 3.89 -4.37 -3.13
C PHE A 152 4.62 -3.66 -4.28
N GLY A 153 5.92 -3.42 -4.12
CA GLY A 153 6.72 -2.80 -5.17
C GLY A 153 6.79 -3.67 -6.42
N LEU A 154 6.99 -4.99 -6.27
CA LEU A 154 7.08 -5.93 -7.39
C LEU A 154 5.75 -6.11 -8.13
N ASP A 155 4.62 -5.96 -7.45
CA ASP A 155 3.30 -6.02 -8.08
C ASP A 155 3.14 -4.97 -9.21
N HIS A 156 3.75 -3.80 -9.03
CA HIS A 156 3.76 -2.75 -10.05
C HIS A 156 4.60 -3.08 -11.29
N SER A 157 5.38 -4.18 -11.28
CA SER A 157 6.14 -4.62 -12.45
C SER A 157 5.24 -5.03 -13.62
N THR A 158 3.99 -5.40 -13.34
CA THR A 158 2.96 -5.72 -14.35
C THR A 158 2.70 -4.54 -15.30
N ASN A 159 2.91 -3.30 -14.85
CA ASN A 159 2.77 -2.12 -15.71
C ASN A 159 3.76 -2.10 -16.88
N ALA A 160 4.85 -2.89 -16.86
CA ALA A 160 5.75 -3.03 -18.01
C ALA A 160 5.05 -3.56 -19.28
N PHE A 161 3.85 -4.16 -19.17
CA PHE A 161 3.05 -4.52 -20.33
C PHE A 161 2.39 -3.32 -21.03
N SER A 162 2.28 -2.17 -20.34
CA SER A 162 1.54 -0.99 -20.80
C SER A 162 2.34 0.32 -20.73
N GLN A 163 3.53 0.33 -20.11
CA GLN A 163 4.40 1.51 -19.99
C GLN A 163 5.89 1.17 -20.18
N PRO A 164 6.76 2.15 -20.46
CA PRO A 164 8.20 1.90 -20.65
C PRO A 164 8.85 1.22 -19.43
N ALA A 165 9.70 0.22 -19.69
CA ALA A 165 10.33 -0.58 -18.64
C ALA A 165 11.13 0.25 -17.61
N ILE A 166 11.76 1.35 -18.05
CA ILE A 166 12.50 2.25 -17.15
C ILE A 166 11.56 3.01 -16.20
N ASN A 167 10.39 3.45 -16.69
CA ASN A 167 9.35 4.07 -15.86
C ASN A 167 8.81 3.06 -14.84
N THR A 168 8.59 1.81 -15.27
CA THR A 168 8.19 0.71 -14.37
C THR A 168 9.24 0.45 -13.30
N LEU A 169 10.54 0.46 -13.62
CA LEU A 169 11.58 0.28 -12.60
C LEU A 169 11.52 1.37 -11.52
N PHE A 170 11.37 2.64 -11.91
CA PHE A 170 11.21 3.74 -10.94
C PHE A 170 9.93 3.60 -10.13
N GLN A 171 8.83 3.18 -10.76
CA GLN A 171 7.57 2.93 -10.06
C GLN A 171 7.72 1.79 -9.04
N VAL A 172 8.37 0.68 -9.38
CA VAL A 172 8.64 -0.45 -8.45
C VAL A 172 9.44 0.02 -7.22
N ILE A 173 10.49 0.83 -7.44
CA ILE A 173 11.33 1.37 -6.36
C ILE A 173 10.54 2.33 -5.47
N GLN A 174 9.77 3.24 -6.08
CA GLN A 174 8.95 4.20 -5.35
C GLN A 174 7.82 3.53 -4.58
N SER A 175 7.10 2.58 -5.20
CA SER A 175 6.06 1.78 -4.53
C SER A 175 6.64 1.00 -3.36
N PHE A 176 7.85 0.46 -3.48
CA PHE A 176 8.56 -0.17 -2.35
C PHE A 176 8.79 0.81 -1.19
N THR A 177 9.38 1.98 -1.43
CA THR A 177 9.68 2.96 -0.36
C THR A 177 8.43 3.58 0.24
N LEU A 178 7.40 3.80 -0.58
CA LEU A 178 6.08 4.23 -0.16
C LEU A 178 5.41 3.18 0.74
N ALA A 179 5.48 1.90 0.37
CA ALA A 179 4.94 0.81 1.19
C ALA A 179 5.63 0.70 2.55
N LEU A 180 6.92 1.07 2.67
CA LEU A 180 7.61 1.09 3.96
C LEU A 180 7.00 2.14 4.91
N ILE A 181 6.76 3.37 4.44
CA ILE A 181 6.16 4.41 5.28
C ILE A 181 4.70 4.08 5.60
N MET A 182 3.95 3.52 4.65
CA MET A 182 2.58 3.07 4.87
C MET A 182 2.49 1.95 5.89
N GLY A 183 3.37 0.96 5.82
CA GLY A 183 3.47 -0.08 6.84
C GLY A 183 3.89 0.48 8.20
N ALA A 184 4.77 1.48 8.25
CA ALA A 184 5.11 2.17 9.50
C ALA A 184 3.92 2.95 10.08
N LEU A 185 3.13 3.62 9.24
CA LEU A 185 1.89 4.31 9.61
C LEU A 185 0.81 3.33 10.09
N TYR A 186 0.82 2.08 9.65
CA TYR A 186 -0.04 1.05 10.21
C TYR A 186 0.48 0.54 11.56
N ILE A 187 1.73 0.04 11.59
CA ILE A 187 2.33 -0.66 12.72
C ILE A 187 2.42 0.24 13.96
N ARG A 188 2.77 1.51 13.76
CA ARG A 188 3.11 2.42 14.85
C ARG A 188 1.91 2.80 15.74
N PRO A 189 0.77 3.29 15.21
CA PRO A 189 -0.47 3.50 15.95
C PRO A 189 -1.36 2.24 16.02
N GLY A 190 -1.11 1.23 15.18
CA GLY A 190 -1.95 0.04 15.00
C GLY A 190 -3.27 0.34 14.31
N SER A 191 -3.24 1.16 13.25
CA SER A 191 -4.43 1.68 12.55
C SER A 191 -4.26 1.60 11.04
N LEU A 192 -5.02 0.74 10.37
CA LEU A 192 -4.97 0.63 8.91
C LEU A 192 -5.47 1.92 8.24
N MET A 193 -6.40 2.64 8.88
CA MET A 193 -6.93 3.91 8.35
C MET A 193 -5.84 4.96 8.11
N MET A 194 -4.75 4.96 8.88
CA MET A 194 -3.66 5.93 8.66
C MET A 194 -2.94 5.66 7.34
N SER A 195 -2.79 4.39 6.99
CA SER A 195 -2.19 3.97 5.72
C SER A 195 -3.16 4.18 4.57
N ILE A 196 -4.44 3.83 4.73
CA ILE A 196 -5.52 4.08 3.75
C ILE A 196 -5.58 5.56 3.37
N LEU A 197 -5.61 6.46 4.36
CA LEU A 197 -5.68 7.90 4.12
C LEU A 197 -4.41 8.41 3.43
N PHE A 198 -3.23 7.99 3.89
CA PHE A 198 -1.98 8.41 3.26
C PHE A 198 -1.89 7.93 1.81
N HIS A 199 -2.19 6.65 1.57
CA HIS A 199 -2.11 6.02 0.26
C HIS A 199 -3.11 6.63 -0.70
N GLY A 200 -4.37 6.72 -0.29
CA GLY A 200 -5.41 7.22 -1.18
C GLY A 200 -5.21 8.67 -1.59
N ILE A 201 -4.67 9.50 -0.69
CA ILE A 201 -4.32 10.88 -1.04
C ILE A 201 -3.08 10.91 -1.94
N TRP A 202 -2.10 10.04 -1.72
CA TRP A 202 -0.93 9.92 -2.60
C TRP A 202 -1.33 9.59 -4.04
N ASP A 203 -2.17 8.58 -4.23
CA ASP A 203 -2.62 8.14 -5.55
C ASP A 203 -3.55 9.15 -6.21
N PHE A 204 -4.41 9.80 -5.43
CA PHE A 204 -5.19 10.94 -5.89
C PHE A 204 -4.26 12.04 -6.46
N VAL A 205 -3.19 12.42 -5.75
CA VAL A 205 -2.23 13.44 -6.21
C VAL A 205 -1.57 13.03 -7.52
N GLY A 206 -1.19 11.75 -7.63
CA GLY A 206 -0.52 11.19 -8.80
C GLY A 206 -1.40 11.18 -10.04
N SER A 207 -2.69 10.88 -9.89
CA SER A 207 -3.60 10.64 -11.02
C SER A 207 -4.46 11.85 -11.39
N VAL A 208 -4.90 12.67 -10.43
CA VAL A 208 -5.96 13.69 -10.66
C VAL A 208 -5.60 14.75 -11.72
N ALA A 209 -4.33 15.12 -11.84
CA ALA A 209 -3.90 16.11 -12.83
C ALA A 209 -3.21 15.48 -14.05
N VAL A 210 -2.86 14.20 -13.99
CA VAL A 210 -2.26 13.46 -15.10
C VAL A 210 -3.35 12.83 -15.97
N GLY A 211 -4.47 12.42 -15.37
CA GLY A 211 -5.54 11.69 -16.07
C GLY A 211 -5.14 10.27 -16.45
N SER A 212 -4.15 9.68 -15.77
CA SER A 212 -3.72 8.30 -15.99
C SER A 212 -3.01 7.76 -14.75
N VAL A 213 -3.06 6.44 -14.58
CA VAL A 213 -2.25 5.68 -13.60
C VAL A 213 -0.91 5.21 -14.18
N LEU A 214 -0.73 5.29 -15.50
CA LEU A 214 0.51 4.90 -16.18
C LEU A 214 1.44 6.09 -16.34
N SER A 215 2.75 5.83 -16.25
CA SER A 215 3.78 6.85 -16.40
C SER A 215 4.45 6.76 -17.76
N THR A 216 4.27 7.80 -18.57
CA THR A 216 4.98 8.03 -19.85
C THR A 216 6.00 9.17 -19.77
N THR A 217 6.30 9.64 -18.54
CA THR A 217 7.22 10.76 -18.30
C THR A 217 8.62 10.43 -18.81
N THR A 218 9.23 11.35 -19.55
CA THR A 218 10.61 11.20 -20.01
C THR A 218 11.59 11.14 -18.84
N VAL A 219 12.35 10.05 -18.76
CA VAL A 219 13.39 9.85 -17.74
C VAL A 219 14.61 10.68 -18.09
N ASN A 220 14.81 11.77 -17.36
CA ASN A 220 15.98 12.65 -17.45
C ASN A 220 16.68 12.79 -16.09
N ALA A 221 17.81 13.49 -16.03
CA ALA A 221 18.57 13.64 -14.79
C ALA A 221 17.76 14.25 -13.63
N THR A 222 16.91 15.25 -13.91
CA THR A 222 16.04 15.87 -12.90
C THR A 222 15.00 14.89 -12.37
N PHE A 223 14.39 14.11 -13.25
CA PHE A 223 13.45 13.04 -12.86
C PHE A 223 14.14 12.02 -11.95
N ILE A 224 15.32 11.55 -12.32
CA ILE A 224 16.08 10.56 -11.53
C ILE A 224 16.41 11.11 -10.14
N VAL A 225 16.97 12.32 -10.07
CA VAL A 225 17.36 12.94 -8.80
C VAL A 225 16.14 13.20 -7.90
N SER A 226 15.05 13.74 -8.46
CA SER A 226 13.83 14.01 -7.69
C SER A 226 13.19 12.75 -7.11
N ASN A 227 13.12 11.66 -7.90
CA ASN A 227 12.62 10.37 -7.41
C ASN A 227 13.52 9.79 -6.32
N LEU A 228 14.84 9.80 -6.51
CA LEU A 228 15.78 9.30 -5.50
C LEU A 228 15.69 10.09 -4.19
N VAL A 229 15.57 11.42 -4.25
CA VAL A 229 15.39 12.25 -3.05
C VAL A 229 14.08 11.90 -2.35
N LEU A 230 13.00 11.71 -3.10
CA LEU A 230 11.71 11.31 -2.55
C LEU A 230 11.78 9.93 -1.89
N ASP A 231 12.39 8.95 -2.54
CA ASP A 231 12.61 7.60 -2.02
C ASP A 231 13.40 7.62 -0.70
N LEU A 232 14.45 8.43 -0.63
CA LEU A 232 15.24 8.62 0.59
C LEU A 232 14.41 9.25 1.71
N ILE A 233 13.53 10.21 1.40
CA ILE A 233 12.62 10.83 2.38
C ILE A 233 11.62 9.79 2.91
N LEU A 234 10.98 9.02 2.03
CA LEU A 234 10.00 8.00 2.40
C LEU A 234 10.63 6.90 3.26
N PHE A 235 11.78 6.37 2.83
CA PHE A 235 12.55 5.39 3.59
C PHE A 235 12.96 5.92 4.96
N SER A 236 13.51 7.14 5.01
CA SER A 236 13.92 7.80 6.26
C SER A 236 12.73 8.04 7.19
N GLY A 237 11.56 8.36 6.64
CA GLY A 237 10.30 8.46 7.37
C GLY A 237 9.93 7.14 8.03
N ALA A 238 9.91 6.04 7.28
CA ALA A 238 9.60 4.71 7.80
C ALA A 238 10.58 4.32 8.93
N TRP A 239 11.88 4.52 8.68
CA TRP A 239 12.93 4.31 9.67
C TRP A 239 12.73 5.15 10.92
N PHE A 240 12.43 6.44 10.78
CA PHE A 240 12.17 7.31 11.91
C PHE A 240 11.00 6.80 12.75
N TYR A 241 9.88 6.41 12.13
CA TYR A 241 8.69 5.91 12.84
C TYR A 241 9.00 4.62 13.62
N LEU A 242 9.83 3.74 13.05
CA LEU A 242 10.15 2.41 13.59
C LEU A 242 11.57 2.31 14.18
N ARG A 243 12.21 3.44 14.50
CA ARG A 243 13.56 3.46 15.10
C ARG A 243 13.61 2.70 16.42
N ALA A 244 14.79 2.20 16.78
CA ALA A 244 15.02 1.36 17.97
C ALA A 244 14.36 1.90 19.25
N LYS A 245 14.46 3.22 19.52
CA LYS A 245 13.85 3.87 20.69
C LYS A 245 12.32 3.74 20.75
N LYS A 246 11.64 3.55 19.62
CA LYS A 246 10.18 3.49 19.52
C LYS A 246 9.64 2.07 19.48
N ILE A 247 10.43 1.09 19.02
CA ILE A 247 10.05 -0.34 18.91
C ILE A 247 9.46 -0.92 20.20
N PRO A 248 10.04 -0.70 21.40
CA PRO A 248 9.50 -1.26 22.65
C PRO A 248 8.03 -0.87 22.89
N SER A 249 7.62 0.32 22.48
CA SER A 249 6.26 0.83 22.70
C SER A 249 5.19 0.31 21.72
N ILE A 250 5.57 -0.46 20.69
CA ILE A 250 4.63 -0.99 19.67
C ILE A 250 3.91 -2.22 20.24
N ARG A 251 2.59 -2.29 20.13
CA ARG A 251 1.78 -3.43 20.64
C ARG A 251 1.59 -4.49 19.54
N LEU A 252 2.38 -5.57 19.59
CA LEU A 252 2.36 -6.62 18.56
C LEU A 252 1.26 -7.66 18.75
N ASP A 253 0.73 -7.80 19.96
CA ASP A 253 -0.43 -8.63 20.33
C ASP A 253 -1.67 -8.39 19.45
N ARG A 254 -1.69 -7.27 18.72
CA ARG A 254 -2.78 -6.90 17.83
C ARG A 254 -2.72 -7.53 16.45
N PHE A 255 -1.54 -8.03 16.07
CA PHE A 255 -1.29 -8.77 14.84
C PHE A 255 -1.32 -10.28 15.10
N TYR A 256 -1.25 -10.70 16.36
CA TYR A 256 -1.19 -12.10 16.76
C TYR A 256 -2.55 -12.55 17.33
N ARG A 257 -3.24 -13.44 16.63
CA ARG A 257 -4.21 -14.39 17.17
C ARG A 257 -4.01 -15.71 16.44
#